data_AF-A0A2N2Y1V2-F1
#
_entry.id   AF-A0A2N2Y1V2-F1
#
_cell.length_a   1.000
_cell.length_b   1.000
_cell.length_c   1.000
_cell.angle_alpha   90.00
_cell.angle_beta   90.00
_cell.angle_gamma   90.00
#
_symmetry.space_group_name_H-M   'P 1'
#
loop_
_entity.id
_entity.type
_entity.pdbx_description
1 polymer ?
#
loop_
_entity_poly.entity_id
_entity_poly.type
_entity_poly.pdbx_seq_one_letter_code
_entity_poly.pdbx_strand_id
1 'polypeptide(L)'
;MRKPLLLIILLLVVLGTRAEGTKEIMPTEASHGRICIYEPNEASDPNRFAIMNCDPNYRLYIRVGSGGEKVYYGFGERMTDETSTYIGVVHYNIYNPMGTKVANNLVVPSAGQVGFIQNYSQAVIGPSSVPGGSGGYSALSFNATISGDYYIEFSAPTMGDRYHFQYFDITVTSSSGTKKPGRLWSKAWRMNANIGGPNNYYEFDGSMYVYSDDGIVTKVNFNRIKPYIFSISCNETGCANSGNPAEDRKSTTNDQGGVPQYKIFLNNPDQSYYPTGVFGSITSPITSQSYCNGGSDFYVSVNKTGKVELFFDINPTAGVQPEDIKVTADVTVGTNTIYWPGLNGLGQPLSNGTIVPLTITYINGLTNLPIADPDYHDHGFIVTLIRPTGPDPFLYWDDSNLSPPQNTVNLDGCVASPPEGCHSFPYSIGNGNTINTWWYASSTSTDVIEFEY
;
A
#
# COMPACT_ATOMS: atom_id res chain seq x y z
N MET A 1 18.95 56.05 21.96
CA MET A 1 18.24 54.75 21.91
C MET A 1 18.30 54.23 20.48
N ARG A 2 19.16 53.25 20.21
CA ARG A 2 19.34 52.63 18.88
C ARG A 2 18.32 51.51 18.72
N LYS A 3 17.46 51.59 17.69
CA LYS A 3 16.54 50.52 17.31
C LYS A 3 17.33 49.40 16.62
N PRO A 4 17.14 48.11 16.96
CA PRO A 4 17.75 47.03 16.19
C PRO A 4 16.95 46.82 14.89
N LEU A 5 17.69 46.75 13.78
CA LEU A 5 17.18 46.37 12.46
C LEU A 5 17.03 44.84 12.47
N LEU A 6 15.80 44.33 12.43
CA LEU A 6 15.53 42.91 12.35
C LEU A 6 15.77 42.45 10.89
N LEU A 7 16.87 41.74 10.66
CA LEU A 7 17.18 41.13 9.36
C LEU A 7 16.39 39.83 9.24
N ILE A 8 15.30 39.83 8.47
CA ILE A 8 14.57 38.60 8.10
C ILE A 8 15.32 37.94 6.95
N ILE A 9 16.10 36.91 7.24
CA ILE A 9 16.66 36.00 6.23
C ILE A 9 15.53 35.06 5.83
N LEU A 10 14.92 35.31 4.68
CA LEU A 10 13.99 34.40 4.03
C LEU A 10 14.80 33.23 3.46
N LEU A 11 14.95 32.15 4.24
CA LEU A 11 15.53 30.90 3.77
C LEU A 11 14.50 30.26 2.82
N LEU A 12 14.57 30.59 1.53
CA LEU A 12 13.91 29.84 0.47
C LEU A 12 14.57 28.46 0.40
N VAL A 13 14.09 27.53 1.25
CA VAL A 13 14.30 26.10 1.00
C VAL A 13 13.48 25.80 -0.24
N VAL A 14 14.12 25.87 -1.40
CA VAL A 14 13.59 25.26 -2.61
C VAL A 14 13.58 23.76 -2.31
N LEU A 15 12.44 23.26 -1.83
CA LEU A 15 12.12 21.85 -1.83
C LEU A 15 12.08 21.43 -3.30
N GLY A 16 13.25 21.16 -3.86
CA GLY A 16 13.37 20.60 -5.20
C GLY A 16 12.60 19.29 -5.18
N THR A 17 11.52 19.22 -5.95
CA THR A 17 10.88 17.96 -6.31
C THR A 17 11.99 17.05 -6.83
N ARG A 18 12.24 15.94 -6.14
CA ARG A 18 13.30 15.00 -6.50
C ARG A 18 12.75 13.94 -7.45
N ALA A 19 13.66 13.18 -8.04
CA ALA A 19 13.33 12.04 -8.86
C ALA A 19 12.58 10.95 -8.06
N GLU A 20 11.96 9.98 -8.74
CA GLU A 20 11.32 8.83 -8.10
C GLU A 20 12.17 7.57 -8.30
N GLY A 21 12.42 6.84 -7.22
CA GLY A 21 13.07 5.52 -7.28
C GLY A 21 13.85 5.21 -6.01
N THR A 22 15.17 5.06 -6.15
CA THR A 22 16.08 4.72 -5.06
C THR A 22 15.87 5.56 -3.81
N LYS A 23 15.67 6.87 -3.93
CA LYS A 23 15.55 7.75 -2.76
C LYS A 23 14.39 7.35 -1.83
N GLU A 24 13.30 6.85 -2.38
CA GLU A 24 12.09 6.53 -1.62
C GLU A 24 12.17 5.16 -0.93
N ILE A 25 12.94 4.22 -1.49
CA ILE A 25 13.14 2.88 -0.91
C ILE A 25 14.48 2.71 -0.18
N MET A 26 15.43 3.61 -0.43
CA MET A 26 16.71 3.76 0.27
C MET A 26 16.81 5.21 0.80
N PRO A 27 16.08 5.57 1.87
CA PRO A 27 16.09 6.93 2.41
C PRO A 27 17.46 7.39 2.92
N THR A 28 18.37 6.45 3.21
CA THR A 28 19.77 6.72 3.52
C THR A 28 20.71 5.85 2.69
N GLU A 29 22.00 6.20 2.62
CA GLU A 29 23.01 5.38 1.94
C GLU A 29 23.20 4.00 2.60
N ALA A 30 22.84 3.87 3.87
CA ALA A 30 22.89 2.63 4.63
C ALA A 30 21.62 1.77 4.50
N SER A 31 20.60 2.25 3.78
CA SER A 31 19.37 1.49 3.52
C SER A 31 19.59 0.48 2.40
N HIS A 32 18.78 -0.60 2.36
CA HIS A 32 19.05 -1.75 1.47
C HIS A 32 17.97 -2.03 0.43
N GLY A 33 16.88 -1.26 0.40
CA GLY A 33 15.75 -1.50 -0.49
C GLY A 33 16.13 -1.46 -1.98
N ARG A 34 15.75 -2.52 -2.71
CA ARG A 34 15.99 -2.68 -4.15
C ARG A 34 14.76 -3.27 -4.82
N ILE A 35 14.57 -2.98 -6.09
CA ILE A 35 13.58 -3.70 -6.89
C ILE A 35 14.15 -5.04 -7.36
N CYS A 36 13.32 -6.07 -7.33
CA CYS A 36 13.66 -7.44 -7.69
C CYS A 36 12.88 -7.85 -8.95
N ILE A 37 13.61 -8.16 -10.01
CA ILE A 37 13.10 -8.73 -11.25
C ILE A 37 13.25 -10.24 -11.18
N TYR A 38 12.14 -10.95 -11.28
CA TYR A 38 12.09 -12.41 -11.29
C TYR A 38 11.24 -12.88 -12.46
N GLU A 39 11.86 -13.64 -13.34
CA GLU A 39 11.17 -14.29 -14.45
C GLU A 39 10.86 -15.74 -14.05
N PRO A 40 9.63 -16.04 -13.60
CA PRO A 40 9.27 -17.35 -13.10
C PRO A 40 9.26 -18.40 -14.21
N ASN A 41 9.45 -19.65 -13.82
CA ASN A 41 9.31 -20.80 -14.72
C ASN A 41 7.87 -20.98 -15.22
N GLU A 42 6.88 -20.57 -14.43
CA GLU A 42 5.47 -20.65 -14.78
C GLU A 42 4.83 -19.27 -14.93
N ALA A 43 3.98 -19.12 -15.93
CA ALA A 43 3.30 -17.85 -16.19
C ALA A 43 2.26 -17.47 -15.11
N SER A 44 1.80 -18.45 -14.35
CA SER A 44 0.82 -18.32 -13.27
C SER A 44 1.42 -17.89 -11.93
N ASP A 45 2.74 -17.80 -11.81
CA ASP A 45 3.39 -17.40 -10.56
C ASP A 45 2.95 -15.97 -10.17
N PRO A 46 2.38 -15.75 -8.98
CA PRO A 46 1.87 -14.45 -8.56
C PRO A 46 2.97 -13.49 -8.08
N ASN A 47 4.22 -13.95 -7.93
CA ASN A 47 5.36 -13.14 -7.49
C ASN A 47 6.08 -12.45 -8.67
N ARG A 48 5.35 -12.13 -9.74
CA ARG A 48 5.88 -11.45 -10.92
C ARG A 48 5.95 -9.94 -10.71
N PHE A 49 6.97 -9.29 -11.26
CA PHE A 49 7.05 -7.82 -11.28
C PHE A 49 7.83 -7.33 -12.49
N ALA A 50 7.18 -6.50 -13.29
CA ALA A 50 7.74 -5.79 -14.43
C ALA A 50 8.52 -6.68 -15.40
N ILE A 51 8.05 -7.90 -15.66
CA ILE A 51 8.69 -8.81 -16.64
C ILE A 51 8.05 -8.72 -18.02
N MET A 52 8.77 -9.15 -19.05
CA MET A 52 8.28 -9.12 -20.43
C MET A 52 6.95 -9.84 -20.59
N ASN A 53 6.01 -9.14 -21.24
CA ASN A 53 4.67 -9.65 -21.54
C ASN A 53 3.88 -10.09 -20.30
N CYS A 54 4.19 -9.56 -19.11
CA CYS A 54 3.38 -9.83 -17.93
C CYS A 54 1.96 -9.27 -18.07
N ASP A 55 1.05 -9.87 -17.31
CA ASP A 55 -0.32 -9.35 -17.18
C ASP A 55 -0.27 -7.90 -16.69
N PRO A 56 -1.17 -7.01 -17.16
CA PRO A 56 -1.21 -5.61 -16.77
C PRO A 56 -1.15 -5.35 -15.26
N ASN A 57 -1.59 -6.27 -14.40
CA ASN A 57 -1.52 -6.10 -12.94
C ASN A 57 -0.10 -6.18 -12.37
N TYR A 58 0.87 -6.74 -13.10
CA TYR A 58 2.25 -6.93 -12.63
C TYR A 58 3.26 -5.95 -13.25
N ARG A 59 2.80 -4.98 -14.06
CA ARG A 59 3.68 -4.01 -14.74
C ARG A 59 4.12 -2.87 -13.83
N LEU A 60 5.30 -2.31 -14.13
CA LEU A 60 5.73 -1.03 -13.61
C LEU A 60 5.31 0.10 -14.57
N TYR A 61 4.39 0.93 -14.12
CA TYR A 61 3.78 2.00 -14.92
C TYR A 61 4.35 3.38 -14.61
N ILE A 62 4.37 4.21 -15.64
CA ILE A 62 4.82 5.60 -15.62
C ILE A 62 3.68 6.45 -16.19
N ARG A 63 2.98 7.19 -15.32
CA ARG A 63 1.88 8.07 -15.73
C ARG A 63 2.42 9.35 -16.36
N VAL A 64 2.20 9.51 -17.65
CA VAL A 64 2.61 10.71 -18.39
C VAL A 64 1.40 11.52 -18.87
N GLY A 65 1.47 12.82 -18.65
CA GLY A 65 0.49 13.81 -19.07
C GLY A 65 0.56 14.18 -20.54
N SER A 66 -0.30 15.13 -20.94
CA SER A 66 -0.20 15.79 -22.25
C SER A 66 0.68 17.05 -22.12
N GLY A 67 1.38 17.43 -23.20
CA GLY A 67 2.12 18.71 -23.25
C GLY A 67 3.64 18.62 -23.24
N GLY A 68 4.23 17.61 -23.89
CA GLY A 68 5.69 17.52 -24.06
C GLY A 68 6.43 17.15 -22.78
N GLU A 69 5.77 16.41 -21.88
CA GLU A 69 6.44 15.79 -20.75
C GLU A 69 7.52 14.82 -21.25
N LYS A 70 8.62 14.74 -20.50
CA LYS A 70 9.77 13.91 -20.83
C LYS A 70 10.07 12.98 -19.67
N VAL A 71 10.31 11.72 -19.99
CA VAL A 71 10.70 10.69 -19.03
C VAL A 71 12.21 10.51 -19.11
N TYR A 72 12.85 10.64 -17.96
CA TYR A 72 14.27 10.34 -17.75
C TYR A 72 14.37 9.10 -16.89
N TYR A 73 15.34 8.24 -17.17
CA TYR A 73 15.51 7.03 -16.38
C TYR A 73 16.95 6.55 -16.36
N GLY A 74 17.28 5.77 -15.35
CA GLY A 74 18.58 5.14 -15.18
C GLY A 74 18.53 3.98 -14.19
N PHE A 75 19.55 3.15 -14.26
CA PHE A 75 19.69 1.94 -13.44
C PHE A 75 21.12 1.85 -12.93
N GLY A 76 21.28 1.36 -11.70
CA GLY A 76 22.57 1.06 -11.10
C GLY A 76 23.06 -0.35 -11.43
N GLU A 77 24.00 -0.81 -10.63
CA GLU A 77 24.53 -2.17 -10.74
C GLU A 77 23.43 -3.23 -10.63
N ARG A 78 23.54 -4.29 -11.44
CA ARG A 78 22.67 -5.47 -11.38
C ARG A 78 23.31 -6.49 -10.46
N MET A 79 22.54 -7.06 -9.56
CA MET A 79 23.02 -8.05 -8.59
C MET A 79 22.11 -9.26 -8.59
N THR A 80 22.64 -10.38 -8.13
CA THR A 80 21.85 -11.57 -7.80
C THR A 80 21.78 -11.75 -6.29
N ASP A 81 21.02 -12.75 -5.87
CA ASP A 81 20.85 -13.18 -4.48
C ASP A 81 22.20 -13.52 -3.78
N GLU A 82 23.18 -14.02 -4.54
CA GLU A 82 24.39 -14.67 -4.03
C GLU A 82 25.65 -13.83 -4.12
N THR A 83 25.71 -12.89 -5.08
CA THR A 83 26.90 -12.07 -5.33
C THR A 83 26.57 -10.59 -5.30
N SER A 84 27.38 -9.82 -4.57
CA SER A 84 27.40 -8.36 -4.62
C SER A 84 27.98 -7.81 -5.94
N THR A 85 28.07 -8.63 -6.99
CA THR A 85 28.67 -8.30 -8.27
C THR A 85 27.96 -8.99 -9.45
N TYR A 86 27.90 -8.21 -10.53
CA TYR A 86 27.45 -8.48 -11.91
C TYR A 86 27.23 -9.94 -12.30
N ILE A 87 25.99 -10.26 -12.69
CA ILE A 87 25.70 -11.45 -13.49
C ILE A 87 24.66 -11.10 -14.57
N GLY A 88 25.00 -11.37 -15.83
CA GLY A 88 24.07 -11.41 -16.94
C GLY A 88 23.65 -10.07 -17.55
N VAL A 89 23.06 -10.16 -18.74
CA VAL A 89 22.55 -9.02 -19.50
C VAL A 89 21.04 -8.96 -19.31
N VAL A 90 20.56 -7.98 -18.54
CA VAL A 90 19.13 -7.69 -18.42
C VAL A 90 18.74 -6.77 -19.57
N HIS A 91 17.69 -7.13 -20.32
CA HIS A 91 17.10 -6.26 -21.33
C HIS A 91 15.83 -5.61 -20.82
N TYR A 92 15.44 -4.50 -21.42
CA TYR A 92 14.18 -3.84 -21.13
C TYR A 92 13.48 -3.31 -22.39
N ASN A 93 12.16 -3.21 -22.28
CA ASN A 93 11.28 -2.56 -23.22
C ASN A 93 10.53 -1.45 -22.47
N ILE A 94 10.28 -0.34 -23.15
CA ILE A 94 9.32 0.67 -22.67
C ILE A 94 8.24 0.79 -23.72
N TYR A 95 7.00 0.65 -23.30
CA TYR A 95 5.83 0.73 -24.15
C TYR A 95 5.07 2.00 -23.86
N ASN A 96 4.53 2.60 -24.92
CA ASN A 96 3.56 3.66 -24.80
C ASN A 96 2.16 3.08 -24.45
N PRO A 97 1.21 3.95 -24.10
CA PRO A 97 -0.18 3.55 -23.78
C PRO A 97 -0.91 2.75 -24.88
N MET A 98 -0.43 2.79 -26.12
CA MET A 98 -0.97 2.04 -27.26
C MET A 98 -0.24 0.70 -27.50
N GLY A 99 0.67 0.30 -26.61
CA GLY A 99 1.48 -0.92 -26.75
C GLY A 99 2.61 -0.83 -27.78
N THR A 100 2.95 0.39 -28.26
CA THR A 100 4.10 0.60 -29.16
C THR A 100 5.37 0.78 -28.34
N LYS A 101 6.44 0.08 -28.71
CA LYS A 101 7.74 0.21 -28.04
C LYS A 101 8.40 1.55 -28.35
N VAL A 102 8.65 2.35 -27.32
CA VAL A 102 9.49 3.57 -27.38
C VAL A 102 10.94 3.28 -26.99
N ALA A 103 11.18 2.18 -26.28
CA ALA A 103 12.48 1.53 -26.14
C ALA A 103 12.29 0.04 -26.45
N ASN A 104 13.11 -0.51 -27.36
CA ASN A 104 12.96 -1.88 -27.84
C ASN A 104 14.23 -2.69 -27.61
N ASN A 105 14.13 -3.68 -26.73
CA ASN A 105 15.13 -4.68 -26.40
C ASN A 105 16.50 -4.08 -26.02
N LEU A 106 16.47 -2.95 -25.31
CA LEU A 106 17.67 -2.25 -24.90
C LEU A 106 18.30 -2.95 -23.71
N VAL A 107 19.63 -2.92 -23.63
CA VAL A 107 20.38 -3.47 -22.51
C VAL A 107 20.38 -2.46 -21.36
N VAL A 108 20.14 -2.93 -20.13
CA VAL A 108 20.33 -2.09 -18.93
C VAL A 108 21.78 -1.59 -18.91
N PRO A 109 22.05 -0.29 -18.71
CA PRO A 109 23.40 0.27 -18.77
C PRO A 109 24.38 -0.34 -17.77
N SER A 110 25.68 -0.33 -18.09
CA SER A 110 26.79 -0.69 -17.21
C SER A 110 27.63 0.54 -16.86
N ALA A 111 28.54 0.40 -15.87
CA ALA A 111 29.41 1.47 -15.43
C ALA A 111 30.09 2.24 -16.58
N GLY A 112 30.01 3.57 -16.53
CA GLY A 112 30.54 4.47 -17.56
C GLY A 112 29.61 4.73 -18.76
N GLN A 113 28.46 4.05 -18.86
CA GLN A 113 27.48 4.28 -19.94
C GLN A 113 26.41 5.31 -19.54
N VAL A 114 25.79 5.94 -20.55
CA VAL A 114 24.60 6.78 -20.35
C VAL A 114 23.47 5.93 -19.78
N GLY A 115 22.83 6.43 -18.73
CA GLY A 115 21.78 5.77 -17.96
C GLY A 115 22.27 4.97 -16.76
N PHE A 116 23.59 4.85 -16.55
CA PHE A 116 24.14 4.17 -15.38
C PHE A 116 24.19 5.09 -14.15
N ILE A 117 23.67 4.61 -13.02
CA ILE A 117 23.71 5.30 -11.72
C ILE A 117 24.90 4.74 -10.91
N GLN A 118 25.95 5.54 -10.74
CA GLN A 118 27.22 5.06 -10.19
C GLN A 118 27.21 4.87 -8.68
N ASN A 119 26.46 5.70 -7.95
CA ASN A 119 26.45 5.72 -6.50
C ASN A 119 25.15 6.31 -5.97
N TYR A 120 24.94 6.12 -4.66
CA TYR A 120 23.78 6.60 -3.93
C TYR A 120 23.55 8.11 -4.10
N SER A 121 24.62 8.92 -4.02
CA SER A 121 24.53 10.38 -4.18
C SER A 121 23.93 10.79 -5.54
N GLN A 122 24.35 10.14 -6.62
CA GLN A 122 23.74 10.36 -7.94
C GLN A 122 22.27 9.93 -7.98
N ALA A 123 21.94 8.79 -7.36
CA ALA A 123 20.60 8.24 -7.32
C ALA A 123 19.61 9.19 -6.60
N VAL A 124 20.03 9.83 -5.50
CA VAL A 124 19.16 10.74 -4.75
C VAL A 124 19.05 12.14 -5.36
N ILE A 125 20.00 12.55 -6.20
CA ILE A 125 19.97 13.80 -6.97
C ILE A 125 19.09 13.64 -8.23
N GLY A 126 19.24 12.50 -8.91
CA GLY A 126 18.53 12.14 -10.14
C GLY A 126 19.25 12.56 -11.44
N PRO A 127 18.51 12.72 -12.55
CA PRO A 127 19.08 13.07 -13.86
C PRO A 127 19.81 14.42 -13.89
N SER A 128 21.07 14.44 -14.36
CA SER A 128 21.90 15.65 -14.37
C SER A 128 21.47 16.73 -15.37
N SER A 129 20.73 16.34 -16.40
CA SER A 129 20.19 17.25 -17.42
C SER A 129 18.88 17.93 -17.02
N VAL A 130 18.32 17.58 -15.86
CA VAL A 130 17.08 18.17 -15.33
C VAL A 130 17.43 19.30 -14.34
N PRO A 131 16.71 20.43 -14.33
CA PRO A 131 16.90 21.49 -13.34
C PRO A 131 17.00 20.95 -11.90
N GLY A 132 18.05 21.35 -11.19
CA GLY A 132 18.35 20.86 -9.84
C GLY A 132 19.05 19.49 -9.79
N GLY A 133 19.43 18.92 -10.93
CA GLY A 133 20.13 17.63 -11.05
C GLY A 133 21.66 17.69 -11.05
N SER A 134 22.27 18.85 -10.85
CA SER A 134 23.75 18.97 -10.87
C SER A 134 24.40 17.99 -9.89
N GLY A 135 25.40 17.23 -10.35
CA GLY A 135 26.04 16.15 -9.58
C GLY A 135 25.34 14.79 -9.68
N GLY A 136 24.20 14.72 -10.37
CA GLY A 136 23.46 13.50 -10.67
C GLY A 136 24.04 12.67 -11.81
N TYR A 137 23.28 11.69 -12.29
CA TYR A 137 23.71 10.77 -13.35
C TYR A 137 23.30 11.25 -14.76
N SER A 138 24.05 10.84 -15.79
CA SER A 138 23.70 11.09 -17.19
C SER A 138 22.57 10.15 -17.60
N ALA A 139 21.33 10.64 -17.64
CA ALA A 139 20.15 9.79 -17.83
C ALA A 139 19.85 9.42 -19.29
N LEU A 140 19.25 8.25 -19.49
CA LEU A 140 18.51 7.94 -20.70
C LEU A 140 17.18 8.70 -20.68
N SER A 141 16.58 8.94 -21.85
CA SER A 141 15.28 9.63 -21.90
C SER A 141 14.51 9.40 -23.18
N PHE A 142 13.19 9.62 -23.12
CA PHE A 142 12.32 9.73 -24.29
C PHE A 142 11.27 10.82 -24.07
N ASN A 143 10.82 11.43 -25.16
CA ASN A 143 9.70 12.38 -25.13
C ASN A 143 8.39 11.60 -25.21
N ALA A 144 7.45 11.86 -24.31
CA ALA A 144 6.13 11.28 -24.43
C ALA A 144 5.34 12.00 -25.53
N THR A 145 4.90 11.22 -26.52
CA THR A 145 4.11 11.72 -27.65
C THR A 145 2.61 11.61 -27.40
N ILE A 146 2.20 10.78 -26.44
CA ILE A 146 0.81 10.58 -26.05
C ILE A 146 0.70 10.61 -24.52
N SER A 147 -0.42 11.11 -24.00
CA SER A 147 -0.71 10.97 -22.58
C SER A 147 -1.27 9.58 -22.30
N GLY A 148 -0.93 9.01 -21.15
CA GLY A 148 -1.37 7.69 -20.73
C GLY A 148 -0.42 7.06 -19.73
N ASP A 149 -0.63 5.79 -19.44
CA ASP A 149 0.31 4.98 -18.69
C ASP A 149 1.28 4.31 -19.66
N TYR A 150 2.53 4.77 -19.64
CA TYR A 150 3.64 4.01 -20.20
C TYR A 150 3.98 2.90 -19.22
N TYR A 151 4.67 1.86 -19.68
CA TYR A 151 5.17 0.83 -18.78
C TYR A 151 6.52 0.30 -19.24
N ILE A 152 7.32 -0.10 -18.25
CA ILE A 152 8.61 -0.74 -18.46
C ILE A 152 8.52 -2.20 -18.07
N GLU A 153 9.11 -3.05 -18.90
CA GLU A 153 9.25 -4.48 -18.68
C GLU A 153 10.72 -4.87 -18.86
N PHE A 154 11.16 -5.85 -18.09
CA PHE A 154 12.51 -6.40 -18.07
C PHE A 154 12.48 -7.88 -18.47
N SER A 155 13.52 -8.35 -19.13
CA SER A 155 13.76 -9.79 -19.30
C SER A 155 15.04 -10.16 -18.57
N ALA A 156 14.92 -11.15 -17.70
CA ALA A 156 16.06 -11.73 -17.02
C ALA A 156 16.80 -12.67 -17.99
N PRO A 157 18.14 -12.74 -17.93
CA PRO A 157 18.91 -13.60 -18.83
C PRO A 157 18.71 -15.09 -18.56
N THR A 158 18.30 -15.46 -17.35
CA THR A 158 18.02 -16.84 -16.94
C THR A 158 16.65 -16.90 -16.27
N MET A 159 15.78 -17.80 -16.72
CA MET A 159 14.51 -18.09 -16.06
C MET A 159 14.74 -18.74 -14.69
N GLY A 160 13.93 -18.36 -13.71
CA GLY A 160 14.06 -18.85 -12.33
C GLY A 160 15.13 -18.12 -11.51
N ASP A 161 15.98 -17.30 -12.13
CA ASP A 161 16.93 -16.43 -11.42
C ASP A 161 16.28 -15.09 -11.04
N ARG A 162 16.89 -14.45 -10.03
CA ARG A 162 16.44 -13.18 -9.47
C ARG A 162 17.50 -12.12 -9.67
N TYR A 163 17.09 -10.96 -10.17
CA TYR A 163 17.97 -9.85 -10.50
C TYR A 163 17.51 -8.58 -9.80
N HIS A 164 18.42 -7.95 -9.07
CA HIS A 164 18.16 -6.74 -8.30
C HIS A 164 18.87 -5.56 -8.93
N PHE A 165 18.22 -4.40 -8.94
CA PHE A 165 18.93 -3.16 -9.28
C PHE A 165 19.32 -2.45 -8.00
N GLN A 166 20.63 -2.25 -7.80
CA GLN A 166 21.16 -1.51 -6.66
C GLN A 166 20.54 -0.12 -6.57
N TYR A 167 20.38 0.53 -7.73
CA TYR A 167 19.71 1.81 -7.85
C TYR A 167 18.78 1.79 -9.07
N PHE A 168 17.72 2.59 -9.02
CA PHE A 168 16.92 2.93 -10.18
C PHE A 168 16.33 4.32 -9.98
N ASP A 169 16.09 5.00 -11.09
CA ASP A 169 15.45 6.31 -11.13
C ASP A 169 14.58 6.37 -12.37
N ILE A 170 13.33 6.78 -12.18
CA ILE A 170 12.41 7.09 -13.27
C ILE A 170 11.76 8.44 -12.93
N THR A 171 12.20 9.48 -13.62
CA THR A 171 11.76 10.86 -13.40
C THR A 171 10.89 11.33 -14.57
N VAL A 172 9.64 11.68 -14.28
CA VAL A 172 8.78 12.43 -15.21
C VAL A 172 9.02 13.92 -15.02
N THR A 173 9.13 14.67 -16.12
CA THR A 173 9.27 16.13 -16.10
C THR A 173 8.24 16.80 -17.00
N SER A 174 7.77 17.99 -16.61
CA SER A 174 7.06 18.90 -17.50
C SER A 174 7.97 19.41 -18.63
N SER A 175 7.38 20.07 -19.64
CA SER A 175 8.12 20.70 -20.74
C SER A 175 9.13 21.77 -20.29
N SER A 176 8.93 22.39 -19.12
CA SER A 176 9.89 23.31 -18.49
C SER A 176 10.98 22.62 -17.65
N GLY A 177 11.01 21.28 -17.63
CA GLY A 177 11.97 20.49 -16.85
C GLY A 177 11.62 20.33 -15.37
N THR A 178 10.46 20.80 -14.90
CA THR A 178 10.03 20.58 -13.51
C THR A 178 9.67 19.12 -13.27
N LYS A 179 10.28 18.46 -12.27
CA LYS A 179 10.01 17.06 -11.92
C LYS A 179 8.56 16.89 -11.41
N LYS A 180 7.95 15.75 -11.72
CA LYS A 180 6.56 15.39 -11.39
C LYS A 180 6.54 14.06 -10.63
N PRO A 181 6.65 14.07 -9.29
CA PRO A 181 6.49 12.85 -8.50
C PRO A 181 5.03 12.40 -8.47
N GLY A 182 4.78 11.22 -7.90
CA GLY A 182 3.48 10.54 -7.86
C GLY A 182 3.08 9.94 -9.21
N ARG A 183 4.06 9.58 -10.07
CA ARG A 183 3.81 9.10 -11.43
C ARG A 183 4.25 7.66 -11.68
N LEU A 184 5.15 7.14 -10.86
CA LEU A 184 5.59 5.76 -10.89
C LEU A 184 4.73 4.88 -9.97
N TRP A 185 4.14 3.82 -10.53
CA TRP A 185 3.30 2.90 -9.77
C TRP A 185 3.32 1.47 -10.31
N SER A 186 3.01 0.52 -9.43
CA SER A 186 2.68 -0.88 -9.76
C SER A 186 1.62 -1.35 -8.77
N LYS A 187 0.89 -2.43 -9.11
CA LYS A 187 -0.01 -3.09 -8.14
C LYS A 187 0.68 -4.24 -7.40
N ALA A 188 1.79 -4.75 -7.94
CA ALA A 188 2.49 -5.93 -7.47
C ALA A 188 4.00 -5.64 -7.43
N TRP A 189 4.42 -4.80 -6.49
CA TRP A 189 5.85 -4.52 -6.36
C TRP A 189 6.58 -5.75 -5.84
N ARG A 190 7.76 -6.03 -6.38
CA ARG A 190 8.66 -7.01 -5.80
C ARG A 190 9.98 -6.35 -5.43
N MET A 191 10.38 -6.56 -4.19
CA MET A 191 11.54 -5.89 -3.62
C MET A 191 12.42 -6.87 -2.86
N ASN A 192 13.64 -6.43 -2.60
CA ASN A 192 14.66 -7.12 -1.84
C ASN A 192 15.33 -6.12 -0.89
N ALA A 193 15.67 -6.60 0.31
CA ALA A 193 16.52 -5.86 1.25
C ALA A 193 17.74 -6.67 1.68
N ASN A 194 17.70 -8.00 1.60
CA ASN A 194 18.85 -8.83 1.93
C ASN A 194 19.96 -8.73 0.87
N ILE A 195 21.18 -8.44 1.32
CA ILE A 195 22.36 -8.30 0.47
C ILE A 195 23.46 -9.27 0.93
N GLY A 196 24.07 -10.03 0.02
CA GLY A 196 25.20 -10.90 0.38
C GLY A 196 24.82 -12.28 0.93
N GLY A 197 23.67 -12.83 0.52
CA GLY A 197 23.33 -14.24 0.68
C GLY A 197 22.24 -14.55 1.73
N PRO A 198 21.77 -15.80 1.78
CA PRO A 198 20.50 -16.19 2.41
C PRO A 198 20.43 -15.99 3.94
N ASN A 199 21.54 -15.66 4.59
CA ASN A 199 21.62 -15.48 6.04
C ASN A 199 21.75 -14.01 6.51
N ASN A 200 21.78 -13.05 5.58
CA ASN A 200 22.04 -11.63 5.88
C ASN A 200 20.80 -10.73 5.74
N TYR A 201 19.86 -10.86 6.67
CA TYR A 201 18.62 -10.07 6.66
C TYR A 201 18.87 -8.60 7.04
N TYR A 202 18.65 -7.68 6.10
CA TYR A 202 18.74 -6.24 6.33
C TYR A 202 17.36 -5.59 6.28
N GLU A 203 17.30 -4.40 6.86
CA GLU A 203 16.09 -3.60 6.98
C GLU A 203 15.73 -2.92 5.64
N PHE A 204 14.44 -3.00 5.30
CA PHE A 204 13.80 -2.17 4.30
C PHE A 204 13.20 -0.92 4.98
N ASP A 205 13.82 0.24 4.74
CA ASP A 205 13.44 1.52 5.35
C ASP A 205 12.41 2.32 4.52
N GLY A 206 11.97 1.76 3.39
CA GLY A 206 11.11 2.45 2.44
C GLY A 206 9.69 2.68 2.98
N SER A 207 9.01 3.67 2.40
CA SER A 207 7.57 3.84 2.55
C SER A 207 6.92 3.90 1.17
N MET A 208 5.68 3.45 1.09
CA MET A 208 4.90 3.46 -0.15
C MET A 208 3.51 4.02 0.07
N TYR A 209 2.87 4.48 -1.00
CA TYR A 209 1.54 5.09 -0.96
C TYR A 209 0.56 4.22 -1.71
N VAL A 210 -0.48 3.74 -1.04
CA VAL A 210 -1.55 2.95 -1.63
C VAL A 210 -2.65 3.90 -2.07
N TYR A 211 -3.06 3.82 -3.33
CA TYR A 211 -4.21 4.51 -3.89
C TYR A 211 -5.30 3.46 -4.18
N SER A 212 -6.33 3.43 -3.33
CA SER A 212 -7.48 2.55 -3.50
C SER A 212 -8.41 3.04 -4.61
N ASP A 213 -9.26 2.15 -5.12
CA ASP A 213 -10.16 2.44 -6.25
C ASP A 213 -11.20 3.53 -5.93
N ASP A 214 -11.48 3.77 -4.65
CA ASP A 214 -12.36 4.84 -4.18
C ASP A 214 -11.65 6.20 -3.96
N GLY A 215 -10.36 6.28 -4.32
CA GLY A 215 -9.57 7.50 -4.36
C GLY A 215 -8.88 7.87 -3.04
N ILE A 216 -8.85 6.96 -2.08
CA ILE A 216 -8.19 7.17 -0.79
C ILE A 216 -6.70 6.86 -0.94
N VAL A 217 -5.86 7.68 -0.30
CA VAL A 217 -4.42 7.50 -0.22
C VAL A 217 -4.01 7.27 1.22
N THR A 218 -3.41 6.12 1.48
CA THR A 218 -2.67 5.86 2.72
C THR A 218 -1.19 5.67 2.43
N LYS A 219 -0.34 6.02 3.40
CA LYS A 219 1.10 5.76 3.36
C LYS A 219 1.40 4.59 4.28
N VAL A 220 2.01 3.55 3.74
CA VAL A 220 2.53 2.41 4.49
C VAL A 220 4.02 2.65 4.71
N ASN A 221 4.41 2.81 5.97
CA ASN A 221 5.80 2.71 6.38
C ASN A 221 6.05 1.27 6.84
N PHE A 222 6.93 0.58 6.11
CA PHE A 222 7.32 -0.80 6.38
C PHE A 222 8.22 -0.93 7.60
N ASN A 223 8.61 0.19 8.21
CA ASN A 223 9.19 0.30 9.54
C ASN A 223 10.30 -0.73 9.77
N ARG A 224 11.28 -0.78 8.86
CA ARG A 224 12.46 -1.65 8.99
C ARG A 224 12.13 -3.14 9.00
N ILE A 225 11.11 -3.57 8.26
CA ILE A 225 10.89 -4.99 7.94
C ILE A 225 12.18 -5.58 7.34
N LYS A 226 12.49 -6.86 7.62
CA LYS A 226 13.75 -7.49 7.16
C LYS A 226 13.47 -8.68 6.24
N PRO A 227 13.05 -8.43 4.99
CA PRO A 227 12.76 -9.47 4.03
C PRO A 227 14.03 -9.91 3.29
N TYR A 228 14.04 -11.16 2.86
CA TYR A 228 14.89 -11.64 1.78
C TYR A 228 14.37 -11.05 0.48
N ILE A 229 13.24 -11.54 -0.01
CA ILE A 229 12.52 -11.04 -1.16
C ILE A 229 11.03 -11.11 -0.84
N PHE A 230 10.32 -10.03 -1.10
CA PHE A 230 8.91 -9.93 -0.73
C PHE A 230 8.12 -9.25 -1.83
N SER A 231 6.88 -9.71 -1.99
CA SER A 231 5.92 -9.14 -2.93
C SER A 231 4.88 -8.33 -2.17
N ILE A 232 4.65 -7.11 -2.64
CA ILE A 232 3.75 -6.13 -2.03
C ILE A 232 2.59 -5.92 -2.99
N SER A 233 1.39 -6.20 -2.50
CA SER A 233 0.14 -5.91 -3.19
C SER A 233 -0.89 -5.38 -2.20
N CYS A 234 -1.87 -4.64 -2.70
CA CYS A 234 -3.00 -4.19 -1.90
C CYS A 234 -4.31 -4.42 -2.64
N ASN A 235 -5.37 -4.74 -1.91
CA ASN A 235 -6.69 -5.04 -2.47
C ASN A 235 -7.82 -4.88 -1.46
N GLU A 236 -9.05 -5.12 -1.91
CA GLU A 236 -10.26 -5.04 -1.09
C GLU A 236 -10.62 -6.35 -0.36
N THR A 237 -10.00 -7.50 -0.72
CA THR A 237 -10.45 -8.83 -0.25
C THR A 237 -9.53 -9.48 0.78
N GLY A 238 -8.22 -9.37 0.62
CA GLY A 238 -7.20 -10.03 1.45
C GLY A 238 -6.28 -10.96 0.67
N CYS A 239 -5.90 -12.08 1.29
CA CYS A 239 -5.11 -13.16 0.70
C CYS A 239 -5.94 -14.03 -0.26
N ALA A 240 -7.27 -14.05 -0.10
CA ALA A 240 -8.17 -14.81 -0.96
C ALA A 240 -9.39 -13.98 -1.39
N ASN A 241 -10.28 -14.60 -2.17
CA ASN A 241 -11.56 -14.04 -2.60
C ASN A 241 -12.59 -15.17 -2.78
N SER A 242 -12.91 -15.84 -1.68
CA SER A 242 -13.90 -16.92 -1.59
C SER A 242 -15.34 -16.39 -1.41
N GLY A 243 -15.49 -15.09 -1.16
CA GLY A 243 -16.76 -14.46 -0.81
C GLY A 243 -17.05 -14.49 0.69
N ASN A 244 -16.08 -14.92 1.51
CA ASN A 244 -16.14 -14.85 2.96
C ASN A 244 -15.03 -13.92 3.46
N PRO A 245 -15.33 -12.61 3.67
CA PRO A 245 -14.32 -11.64 4.09
C PRO A 245 -13.59 -12.00 5.40
N ALA A 246 -14.23 -12.76 6.29
CA ALA A 246 -13.60 -13.18 7.54
C ALA A 246 -12.46 -14.17 7.31
N GLU A 247 -12.59 -15.05 6.31
CA GLU A 247 -11.55 -16.00 5.91
C GLU A 247 -10.58 -15.40 4.90
N ASP A 248 -11.08 -14.58 3.97
CA ASP A 248 -10.30 -14.02 2.86
C ASP A 248 -9.17 -13.08 3.33
N ARG A 249 -9.37 -12.41 4.47
CA ARG A 249 -8.37 -11.51 5.08
C ARG A 249 -7.34 -12.18 5.97
N LYS A 250 -7.46 -13.48 6.24
CA LYS A 250 -6.50 -14.18 7.11
C LYS A 250 -5.17 -14.35 6.40
N SER A 251 -4.07 -14.30 7.17
CA SER A 251 -2.76 -14.70 6.67
C SER A 251 -2.79 -16.18 6.24
N THR A 252 -1.99 -16.56 5.23
CA THR A 252 -2.02 -17.91 4.65
C THR A 252 -0.66 -18.60 4.66
N THR A 253 -0.67 -19.93 4.72
CA THR A 253 0.54 -20.77 4.77
C THR A 253 1.22 -20.98 3.41
N ASN A 254 1.12 -20.00 2.52
CA ASN A 254 1.72 -20.00 1.20
C ASN A 254 2.26 -18.60 0.89
N ASP A 255 3.21 -18.50 -0.02
CA ASP A 255 3.90 -17.28 -0.45
C ASP A 255 3.29 -16.67 -1.72
N GLN A 256 2.01 -16.89 -1.97
CA GLN A 256 1.37 -16.47 -3.21
C GLN A 256 0.98 -14.98 -3.21
N GLY A 257 1.02 -14.31 -2.06
CA GLY A 257 0.57 -12.92 -1.93
C GLY A 257 -0.95 -12.80 -2.06
N GLY A 258 -1.44 -11.58 -2.23
CA GLY A 258 -2.83 -11.33 -2.59
C GLY A 258 -3.00 -10.95 -4.05
N VAL A 259 -4.24 -10.88 -4.50
CA VAL A 259 -4.56 -10.41 -5.86
C VAL A 259 -4.18 -8.93 -5.97
N PRO A 260 -3.27 -8.53 -6.88
CA PRO A 260 -2.90 -7.13 -7.05
C PRO A 260 -4.04 -6.29 -7.63
N GLN A 261 -4.56 -5.34 -6.86
CA GLN A 261 -5.69 -4.51 -7.27
C GLN A 261 -5.37 -3.02 -7.21
N TYR A 262 -5.01 -2.52 -6.03
CA TYR A 262 -4.78 -1.09 -5.80
C TYR A 262 -3.41 -0.65 -6.33
N LYS A 263 -3.33 0.62 -6.74
CA LYS A 263 -2.08 1.19 -7.25
C LYS A 263 -1.19 1.59 -6.08
N ILE A 264 0.07 1.16 -6.12
CA ILE A 264 1.05 1.46 -5.07
C ILE A 264 2.18 2.31 -5.69
N PHE A 265 2.48 3.43 -5.05
CA PHE A 265 3.40 4.47 -5.50
C PHE A 265 4.56 4.65 -4.52
N LEU A 266 5.67 5.20 -5.00
CA LEU A 266 6.80 5.59 -4.15
C LEU A 266 6.61 6.98 -3.50
N ASN A 267 5.79 7.83 -4.10
CA ASN A 267 5.40 9.14 -3.57
C ASN A 267 3.87 9.27 -3.53
N ASN A 268 3.38 10.29 -2.82
CA ASN A 268 1.95 10.63 -2.85
C ASN A 268 1.49 10.81 -4.32
N PRO A 269 0.48 10.05 -4.80
CA PRO A 269 0.07 10.06 -6.20
C PRO A 269 -0.27 11.46 -6.71
N ASP A 270 0.14 11.79 -7.93
CA ASP A 270 -0.13 13.12 -8.50
C ASP A 270 -1.64 13.36 -8.59
N GLN A 271 -2.13 14.36 -7.84
CA GLN A 271 -3.56 14.65 -7.71
C GLN A 271 -4.25 14.99 -9.02
N SER A 272 -3.53 15.46 -10.03
CA SER A 272 -4.11 15.77 -11.34
C SER A 272 -4.51 14.52 -12.12
N TYR A 273 -3.96 13.35 -11.77
CA TYR A 273 -4.26 12.07 -12.41
C TYR A 273 -4.89 11.05 -11.45
N TYR A 274 -4.64 11.21 -10.16
CA TYR A 274 -5.14 10.38 -9.06
C TYR A 274 -5.85 11.30 -8.05
N PRO A 275 -7.08 11.73 -8.35
CA PRO A 275 -7.80 12.67 -7.51
C PRO A 275 -8.12 12.07 -6.15
N THR A 276 -8.22 12.94 -5.16
CA THR A 276 -8.67 12.57 -3.81
C THR A 276 -10.13 12.13 -3.84
N GLY A 277 -10.39 10.96 -3.26
CA GLY A 277 -11.74 10.46 -3.04
C GLY A 277 -12.48 11.24 -1.96
N VAL A 278 -13.63 10.70 -1.54
CA VAL A 278 -14.41 11.19 -0.40
C VAL A 278 -14.76 10.00 0.48
N PHE A 279 -14.83 10.17 1.80
CA PHE A 279 -15.33 9.08 2.64
C PHE A 279 -16.82 8.84 2.40
N GLY A 280 -17.24 7.59 2.59
CA GLY A 280 -18.66 7.28 2.60
C GLY A 280 -19.35 7.87 3.83
N SER A 281 -20.67 7.93 3.78
CA SER A 281 -21.52 8.37 4.88
C SER A 281 -22.83 7.60 4.90
N ILE A 282 -23.44 7.56 6.09
CA ILE A 282 -24.86 7.24 6.23
C ILE A 282 -25.66 8.40 5.63
N THR A 283 -26.66 8.11 4.79
CA THR A 283 -27.36 9.10 3.96
C THR A 283 -28.81 9.34 4.35
N SER A 284 -29.34 8.59 5.31
CA SER A 284 -30.71 8.73 5.79
C SER A 284 -30.80 8.38 7.27
N PRO A 285 -31.83 8.88 8.00
CA PRO A 285 -32.07 8.45 9.36
C PRO A 285 -32.17 6.92 9.45
N ILE A 286 -31.62 6.36 10.52
CA ILE A 286 -31.75 4.93 10.79
C ILE A 286 -33.18 4.66 11.22
N THR A 287 -33.78 3.62 10.64
CA THR A 287 -35.10 3.11 11.04
C THR A 287 -34.99 1.65 11.39
N SER A 288 -35.88 1.14 12.22
CA SER A 288 -35.95 -0.29 12.56
C SER A 288 -37.37 -0.85 12.47
N GLN A 289 -37.45 -2.17 12.34
CA GLN A 289 -38.69 -2.93 12.41
C GLN A 289 -38.51 -4.11 13.36
N SER A 290 -39.19 -4.08 14.49
CA SER A 290 -39.22 -5.17 15.46
C SER A 290 -40.29 -6.21 15.08
N TYR A 291 -40.02 -7.47 15.41
CA TYR A 291 -40.86 -8.62 15.09
C TYR A 291 -41.33 -9.33 16.37
N CYS A 292 -42.50 -9.96 16.33
CA CYS A 292 -43.05 -10.71 17.48
C CYS A 292 -42.23 -11.95 17.88
N ASN A 293 -41.20 -12.33 17.10
CA ASN A 293 -40.27 -13.41 17.44
C ASN A 293 -39.08 -12.91 18.28
N GLY A 294 -39.04 -11.63 18.66
CA GLY A 294 -37.92 -11.00 19.38
C GLY A 294 -36.80 -10.50 18.47
N GLY A 295 -36.88 -10.66 17.15
CA GLY A 295 -35.91 -10.11 16.22
C GLY A 295 -36.20 -8.64 15.88
N SER A 296 -35.19 -7.92 15.39
CA SER A 296 -35.34 -6.59 14.82
C SER A 296 -34.48 -6.41 13.58
N ASP A 297 -35.05 -5.81 12.54
CA ASP A 297 -34.30 -5.32 11.37
C ASP A 297 -33.96 -3.85 11.54
N PHE A 298 -32.72 -3.48 11.20
CA PHE A 298 -32.25 -2.10 11.14
C PHE A 298 -31.94 -1.73 9.70
N TYR A 299 -32.51 -0.64 9.21
CA TYR A 299 -32.32 -0.13 7.87
C TYR A 299 -31.30 1.01 7.86
N VAL A 300 -30.16 0.76 7.23
CA VAL A 300 -29.03 1.70 7.15
C VAL A 300 -28.74 2.03 5.70
N SER A 301 -28.94 3.30 5.32
CA SER A 301 -28.67 3.77 3.96
C SER A 301 -27.29 4.40 3.87
N VAL A 302 -26.46 3.97 2.92
CA VAL A 302 -25.08 4.46 2.73
C VAL A 302 -24.82 4.85 1.27
N ASN A 303 -23.88 5.78 1.03
CA ASN A 303 -23.48 6.21 -0.32
C ASN A 303 -22.25 5.47 -0.88
N LYS A 304 -21.59 4.64 -0.07
CA LYS A 304 -20.44 3.82 -0.45
C LYS A 304 -20.50 2.45 0.22
N THR A 305 -19.91 1.45 -0.43
CA THR A 305 -19.68 0.14 0.19
C THR A 305 -18.79 0.28 1.43
N GLY A 306 -19.05 -0.51 2.45
CA GLY A 306 -18.29 -0.49 3.69
C GLY A 306 -18.81 -1.53 4.67
N LYS A 307 -18.56 -1.29 5.96
CA LYS A 307 -19.16 -2.05 7.05
C LYS A 307 -19.96 -1.13 7.94
N VAL A 308 -20.97 -1.69 8.57
CA VAL A 308 -21.71 -1.07 9.64
C VAL A 308 -21.59 -1.93 10.88
N GLU A 309 -21.45 -1.28 12.02
CA GLU A 309 -21.42 -1.88 13.34
C GLU A 309 -22.52 -1.26 14.19
N LEU A 310 -23.42 -2.09 14.68
CA LEU A 310 -24.46 -1.73 15.66
C LEU A 310 -23.93 -2.13 17.04
N PHE A 311 -23.65 -1.15 17.89
CA PHE A 311 -23.31 -1.38 19.28
C PHE A 311 -24.53 -1.10 20.16
N PHE A 312 -25.05 -2.16 20.77
CA PHE A 312 -26.16 -2.12 21.72
C PHE A 312 -25.58 -2.10 23.13
N ASP A 313 -25.69 -0.95 23.79
CA ASP A 313 -25.25 -0.72 25.17
C ASP A 313 -26.41 -1.10 26.10
N ILE A 314 -26.47 -2.38 26.46
CA ILE A 314 -27.61 -2.99 27.16
C ILE A 314 -27.45 -2.82 28.66
N ASN A 315 -26.21 -2.82 29.16
CA ASN A 315 -25.92 -2.66 30.57
C ASN A 315 -25.56 -1.20 30.88
N PRO A 316 -26.32 -0.49 31.74
CA PRO A 316 -26.07 0.93 32.02
C PRO A 316 -24.79 1.20 32.83
N THR A 317 -24.04 0.17 33.21
CA THR A 317 -22.76 0.31 33.92
C THR A 317 -21.70 0.83 32.97
N ALA A 318 -20.94 1.84 33.39
CA ALA A 318 -19.94 2.48 32.54
C ALA A 318 -18.90 1.50 31.97
N GLY A 319 -18.62 1.63 30.67
CA GLY A 319 -17.71 0.77 29.91
C GLY A 319 -18.43 -0.46 29.34
N VAL A 320 -17.78 -1.16 28.40
CA VAL A 320 -18.38 -2.35 27.76
C VAL A 320 -18.53 -3.48 28.77
N GLN A 321 -19.76 -3.98 28.92
CA GLN A 321 -20.14 -5.07 29.81
C GLN A 321 -20.42 -6.36 29.04
N PRO A 322 -20.43 -7.53 29.70
CA PRO A 322 -20.75 -8.81 29.05
C PRO A 322 -22.13 -8.90 28.42
N GLU A 323 -23.11 -8.11 28.88
CA GLU A 323 -24.45 -8.05 28.30
C GLU A 323 -24.53 -7.18 27.03
N ASP A 324 -23.55 -6.31 26.78
CA ASP A 324 -23.54 -5.49 25.57
C ASP A 324 -23.24 -6.33 24.34
N ILE A 325 -23.72 -5.90 23.18
CA ILE A 325 -23.53 -6.67 21.95
C ILE A 325 -23.20 -5.78 20.76
N LYS A 326 -22.30 -6.29 19.94
CA LYS A 326 -21.86 -5.65 18.71
C LYS A 326 -22.27 -6.54 17.52
N VAL A 327 -23.12 -6.01 16.65
CA VAL A 327 -23.53 -6.67 15.40
C VAL A 327 -22.85 -5.97 14.24
N THR A 328 -22.08 -6.71 13.45
CA THR A 328 -21.38 -6.16 12.28
C THR A 328 -21.97 -6.70 10.98
N ALA A 329 -22.07 -5.87 9.96
CA ALA A 329 -22.55 -6.25 8.64
C ALA A 329 -21.79 -5.51 7.54
N ASP A 330 -21.54 -6.19 6.41
CA ASP A 330 -21.15 -5.53 5.18
C ASP A 330 -22.34 -4.79 4.57
N VAL A 331 -22.09 -3.60 4.04
CA VAL A 331 -23.12 -2.75 3.43
C VAL A 331 -22.70 -2.32 2.04
N THR A 332 -23.67 -2.22 1.12
CA THR A 332 -23.50 -1.73 -0.25
C THR A 332 -24.23 -0.40 -0.43
N VAL A 333 -23.99 0.30 -1.55
CA VAL A 333 -24.66 1.58 -1.83
C VAL A 333 -26.19 1.41 -1.85
N GLY A 334 -26.88 2.28 -1.12
CA GLY A 334 -28.33 2.21 -0.94
C GLY A 334 -28.71 1.76 0.48
N THR A 335 -29.94 1.29 0.64
CA THR A 335 -30.48 0.84 1.93
C THR A 335 -30.13 -0.63 2.18
N ASN A 336 -29.51 -0.90 3.32
CA ASN A 336 -29.13 -2.23 3.77
C ASN A 336 -29.95 -2.62 5.00
N THR A 337 -30.25 -3.90 5.13
CA THR A 337 -30.97 -4.46 6.28
C THR A 337 -30.00 -5.25 7.15
N ILE A 338 -29.86 -4.87 8.42
CA ILE A 338 -29.07 -5.58 9.43
C ILE A 338 -30.02 -6.20 10.45
N TYR A 339 -29.97 -7.52 10.58
CA TYR A 339 -30.80 -8.26 11.53
C TYR A 339 -30.09 -8.42 12.89
N TRP A 340 -30.79 -8.15 13.98
CA TRP A 340 -30.40 -8.51 15.34
C TRP A 340 -31.47 -9.42 15.97
N PRO A 341 -31.09 -10.57 16.57
CA PRO A 341 -32.05 -11.54 17.09
C PRO A 341 -32.68 -11.15 18.45
N GLY A 342 -32.46 -9.95 18.97
CA GLY A 342 -32.97 -9.51 20.28
C GLY A 342 -32.28 -10.17 21.47
N LEU A 343 -31.05 -10.65 21.29
CA LEU A 343 -30.25 -11.29 22.33
C LEU A 343 -29.14 -10.35 22.81
N ASN A 344 -28.91 -10.33 24.11
CA ASN A 344 -27.77 -9.64 24.73
C ASN A 344 -26.46 -10.41 24.52
N GLY A 345 -25.33 -9.84 24.96
CA GLY A 345 -23.99 -10.46 24.86
C GLY A 345 -23.84 -11.79 25.61
N LEU A 346 -24.76 -12.13 26.51
CA LEU A 346 -24.86 -13.42 27.20
C LEU A 346 -25.80 -14.42 26.51
N GLY A 347 -26.37 -14.07 25.35
CA GLY A 347 -27.30 -14.91 24.60
C GLY A 347 -28.72 -14.97 25.19
N GLN A 348 -29.07 -14.06 26.09
CA GLN A 348 -30.39 -13.99 26.72
C GLN A 348 -31.29 -12.99 25.99
N PRO A 349 -32.59 -13.29 25.81
CA PRO A 349 -33.52 -12.34 25.20
C PRO A 349 -33.79 -11.14 26.10
N LEU A 350 -33.98 -9.96 25.50
CA LEU A 350 -34.41 -8.77 26.22
C LEU A 350 -35.92 -8.81 26.53
N SER A 351 -36.36 -7.99 27.48
CA SER A 351 -37.79 -7.81 27.80
C SER A 351 -38.41 -6.75 26.89
N ASN A 352 -39.62 -6.99 26.39
CA ASN A 352 -40.35 -6.01 25.57
C ASN A 352 -40.54 -4.67 26.30
N GLY A 353 -40.32 -3.56 25.60
CA GLY A 353 -40.30 -2.19 26.11
C GLY A 353 -38.97 -1.77 26.73
N THR A 354 -37.90 -2.55 26.57
CA THR A 354 -36.57 -2.15 27.05
C THR A 354 -36.02 -1.06 26.13
N ILE A 355 -35.61 0.07 26.71
CA ILE A 355 -34.89 1.10 25.97
C ILE A 355 -33.41 0.72 25.93
N VAL A 356 -32.89 0.50 24.73
CA VAL A 356 -31.50 0.13 24.45
C VAL A 356 -30.81 1.30 23.74
N PRO A 357 -29.84 1.96 24.38
CA PRO A 357 -28.94 2.87 23.70
C PRO A 357 -28.18 2.15 22.58
N LEU A 358 -28.33 2.65 21.35
CA LEU A 358 -27.75 2.09 20.15
C LEU A 358 -26.82 3.13 19.51
N THR A 359 -25.57 2.73 19.27
CA THR A 359 -24.63 3.50 18.45
C THR A 359 -24.37 2.75 17.15
N ILE A 360 -24.46 3.44 16.02
CA ILE A 360 -24.16 2.85 14.71
C ILE A 360 -22.89 3.47 14.15
N THR A 361 -21.89 2.64 13.89
CA THR A 361 -20.62 3.06 13.31
C THR A 361 -20.52 2.58 11.87
N TYR A 362 -20.35 3.51 10.94
CA TYR A 362 -20.08 3.23 9.53
C TYR A 362 -18.58 3.32 9.25
N ILE A 363 -18.05 2.26 8.64
CA ILE A 363 -16.63 2.03 8.40
C ILE A 363 -16.41 1.89 6.89
N ASN A 364 -15.47 2.65 6.32
CA ASN A 364 -15.23 2.70 4.87
C ASN A 364 -13.73 2.82 4.53
N GLY A 365 -13.39 2.54 3.27
CA GLY A 365 -12.02 2.62 2.75
C GLY A 365 -11.15 1.45 3.19
N LEU A 366 -11.65 0.23 3.04
CA LEU A 366 -10.91 -1.00 3.35
C LEU A 366 -9.71 -1.14 2.42
N THR A 367 -8.54 -1.39 3.03
CA THR A 367 -7.36 -1.84 2.32
C THR A 367 -6.74 -3.01 3.06
N ASN A 368 -6.51 -4.10 2.34
CA ASN A 368 -5.68 -5.21 2.76
C ASN A 368 -4.28 -5.05 2.16
N LEU A 369 -3.27 -5.43 2.93
CA LEU A 369 -1.85 -5.48 2.56
C LEU A 369 -1.34 -6.91 2.74
N PRO A 370 -1.68 -7.82 1.81
CA PRO A 370 -1.06 -9.13 1.75
C PRO A 370 0.37 -9.00 1.20
N ILE A 371 1.34 -9.39 2.04
CA ILE A 371 2.76 -9.42 1.70
C ILE A 371 3.22 -10.88 1.67
N ALA A 372 3.74 -11.30 0.52
CA ALA A 372 4.31 -12.63 0.35
C ALA A 372 5.75 -12.68 0.87
N ASP A 373 6.05 -13.71 1.66
CA ASP A 373 7.38 -14.02 2.18
C ASP A 373 8.13 -12.84 2.83
N PRO A 374 7.50 -12.11 3.79
CA PRO A 374 8.14 -10.96 4.44
C PRO A 374 9.30 -11.30 5.39
N ASP A 375 9.51 -12.58 5.69
CA ASP A 375 10.46 -13.10 6.67
C ASP A 375 10.28 -12.53 8.09
N TYR A 376 10.94 -11.42 8.43
CA TYR A 376 10.94 -10.83 9.78
C TYR A 376 10.30 -9.44 9.79
N HIS A 377 9.52 -9.14 10.82
CA HIS A 377 9.06 -7.79 11.09
C HIS A 377 9.04 -7.45 12.57
N ASP A 378 10.19 -7.00 13.11
CA ASP A 378 10.35 -6.76 14.55
C ASP A 378 9.55 -5.55 15.07
N HIS A 379 9.20 -4.61 14.20
CA HIS A 379 8.66 -3.30 14.59
C HIS A 379 7.22 -3.05 14.16
N GLY A 380 6.62 -3.92 13.33
CA GLY A 380 5.26 -3.75 12.82
C GLY A 380 5.07 -2.54 11.89
N PHE A 381 3.97 -2.53 11.15
CA PHE A 381 3.64 -1.51 10.18
C PHE A 381 3.14 -0.21 10.82
N ILE A 382 3.42 0.92 10.17
CA ILE A 382 2.82 2.21 10.49
C ILE A 382 2.06 2.69 9.25
N VAL A 383 0.76 2.90 9.38
CA VAL A 383 -0.09 3.41 8.28
C VAL A 383 -0.59 4.80 8.63
N THR A 384 -0.39 5.74 7.72
CA THR A 384 -0.86 7.13 7.85
C THR A 384 -1.90 7.43 6.78
N LEU A 385 -2.99 8.11 7.15
CA LEU A 385 -3.97 8.57 6.18
C LEU A 385 -3.49 9.87 5.53
N ILE A 386 -3.31 9.85 4.22
CA ILE A 386 -2.76 11.00 3.46
C ILE A 386 -3.88 11.83 2.86
N ARG A 387 -4.83 11.19 2.14
CA ARG A 387 -5.97 11.87 1.50
C ARG A 387 -7.19 10.96 1.41
N PRO A 388 -8.42 11.44 1.69
CA PRO A 388 -8.72 12.71 2.36
C PRO A 388 -8.04 12.81 3.73
N THR A 389 -7.84 14.02 4.24
CA THR A 389 -7.24 14.20 5.57
C THR A 389 -8.18 13.67 6.65
N GLY A 390 -7.64 12.96 7.63
CA GLY A 390 -8.36 12.39 8.76
C GLY A 390 -7.37 11.78 9.77
N PRO A 391 -7.87 11.09 10.80
CA PRO A 391 -7.00 10.37 11.73
C PRO A 391 -6.31 9.18 11.05
N ASP A 392 -5.15 8.79 11.57
CA ASP A 392 -4.49 7.56 11.14
C ASP A 392 -5.37 6.35 11.51
N PRO A 393 -5.48 5.35 10.60
CA PRO A 393 -6.41 4.27 10.79
C PRO A 393 -5.90 3.24 11.80
N PHE A 394 -6.82 2.50 12.41
CA PHE A 394 -6.48 1.28 13.13
C PHE A 394 -6.04 0.18 12.15
N LEU A 395 -5.03 -0.59 12.55
CA LEU A 395 -4.55 -1.78 11.85
C LEU A 395 -5.10 -3.03 12.53
N TYR A 396 -5.45 -4.02 11.71
CA TYR A 396 -6.03 -5.28 12.11
C TYR A 396 -5.32 -6.43 11.40
N TRP A 397 -5.31 -7.60 12.03
CA TRP A 397 -4.72 -8.82 11.47
C TRP A 397 -5.33 -10.08 12.07
N ASP A 398 -5.22 -11.19 11.33
CA ASP A 398 -5.64 -12.51 11.77
C ASP A 398 -4.72 -13.57 11.18
N ASP A 399 -3.79 -14.05 12.01
CA ASP A 399 -2.86 -15.13 11.68
C ASP A 399 -3.37 -16.50 12.15
N SER A 400 -4.65 -16.67 12.48
CA SER A 400 -5.16 -17.92 13.06
C SER A 400 -4.88 -19.16 12.19
N ASN A 401 -4.69 -18.95 10.89
CA ASN A 401 -4.36 -20.01 9.92
C ASN A 401 -2.88 -20.38 9.90
N LEU A 402 -2.00 -19.60 10.54
CA LEU A 402 -0.57 -19.86 10.61
C LEU A 402 -0.22 -20.76 11.79
N SER A 403 0.97 -21.37 11.73
CA SER A 403 1.39 -22.35 12.74
C SER A 403 1.61 -21.70 14.11
N PRO A 404 1.06 -22.26 15.20
CA PRO A 404 1.31 -21.79 16.57
C PRO A 404 2.77 -22.05 16.99
N PRO A 405 3.28 -21.38 18.05
CA PRO A 405 2.55 -20.59 19.05
C PRO A 405 2.60 -19.07 18.88
N GLN A 406 3.22 -18.57 17.81
CA GLN A 406 3.49 -17.13 17.63
C GLN A 406 2.51 -16.44 16.68
N ASN A 407 1.51 -17.16 16.19
CA ASN A 407 0.44 -16.56 15.42
C ASN A 407 -0.45 -15.70 16.33
N THR A 408 -0.87 -14.53 15.84
CA THR A 408 -1.65 -13.58 16.64
C THR A 408 -2.89 -13.11 15.88
N VAL A 409 -3.88 -12.65 16.63
CA VAL A 409 -5.12 -12.11 16.09
C VAL A 409 -5.40 -10.79 16.79
N ASN A 410 -5.68 -9.74 16.03
CA ASN A 410 -6.17 -8.47 16.56
C ASN A 410 -7.29 -7.93 15.67
N LEU A 411 -8.52 -8.18 16.11
CA LEU A 411 -9.75 -7.69 15.47
C LEU A 411 -10.30 -6.42 16.13
N ASP A 412 -9.73 -6.01 17.28
CA ASP A 412 -10.11 -4.79 18.00
C ASP A 412 -9.36 -3.56 17.48
N GLY A 413 -8.24 -3.79 16.81
CA GLY A 413 -7.43 -2.77 16.15
C GLY A 413 -6.22 -2.33 16.96
N CYS A 414 -5.23 -1.81 16.25
CA CYS A 414 -4.02 -1.22 16.82
C CYS A 414 -3.74 0.12 16.15
N VAL A 415 -3.44 1.14 16.95
CA VAL A 415 -2.92 2.42 16.44
C VAL A 415 -1.42 2.41 16.66
N ALA A 416 -0.66 2.61 15.59
CA ALA A 416 0.79 2.69 15.70
C ALA A 416 1.22 3.90 16.53
N SER A 417 2.28 3.74 17.33
CA SER A 417 2.89 4.81 18.11
C SER A 417 4.39 4.86 17.79
N PRO A 418 4.78 5.55 16.69
CA PRO A 418 6.15 5.52 16.19
C PRO A 418 7.21 5.80 17.28
N PRO A 419 8.32 5.05 17.32
CA PRO A 419 8.78 4.12 16.27
C PRO A 419 8.12 2.74 16.28
N GLU A 420 7.26 2.43 17.25
CA GLU A 420 6.56 1.15 17.29
C GLU A 420 5.33 1.16 16.38
N GLY A 421 5.24 0.15 15.52
CA GLY A 421 4.11 -0.11 14.64
C GLY A 421 3.18 -1.18 15.19
N CYS A 422 2.26 -1.63 14.33
CA CYS A 422 1.30 -2.69 14.61
C CYS A 422 1.62 -3.93 13.79
N HIS A 423 1.28 -5.11 14.31
CA HIS A 423 1.50 -6.39 13.62
C HIS A 423 2.99 -6.68 13.36
N SER A 424 3.76 -6.82 14.45
CA SER A 424 5.10 -7.39 14.40
C SER A 424 5.04 -8.93 14.40
N PHE A 425 6.00 -9.56 13.73
CA PHE A 425 6.05 -11.02 13.63
C PHE A 425 7.48 -11.54 13.44
N PRO A 426 7.80 -12.74 13.97
CA PRO A 426 9.09 -13.37 13.79
C PRO A 426 9.19 -14.11 12.45
N TYR A 427 10.41 -14.57 12.12
CA TYR A 427 10.69 -15.41 10.95
C TYR A 427 9.77 -16.61 10.78
N SER A 428 9.47 -17.33 11.87
CA SER A 428 8.60 -18.50 11.86
C SER A 428 7.17 -18.20 11.37
N ILE A 429 6.76 -16.94 11.42
CA ILE A 429 5.49 -16.45 10.92
C ILE A 429 5.63 -15.89 9.51
N GLY A 430 6.62 -15.03 9.24
CA GLY A 430 6.73 -14.40 7.92
C GLY A 430 7.27 -15.30 6.81
N ASN A 431 8.22 -16.18 7.09
CA ASN A 431 8.90 -16.98 6.06
C ASN A 431 7.99 -18.04 5.45
N GLY A 432 7.88 -18.04 4.11
CA GLY A 432 7.10 -18.98 3.32
C GLY A 432 5.58 -18.77 3.39
N ASN A 433 5.14 -17.68 4.05
CA ASN A 433 3.74 -17.37 4.26
C ASN A 433 3.36 -16.04 3.60
N THR A 434 2.06 -15.77 3.49
CA THR A 434 1.53 -14.48 3.10
C THR A 434 0.90 -13.87 4.33
N ILE A 435 1.45 -12.74 4.78
CA ILE A 435 0.98 -12.03 5.95
C ILE A 435 0.08 -10.90 5.51
N ASN A 436 -1.14 -10.85 6.04
CA ASN A 436 -2.08 -9.76 5.74
C ASN A 436 -2.29 -8.85 6.94
N THR A 437 -2.16 -7.56 6.69
CA THR A 437 -2.61 -6.50 7.60
C THR A 437 -3.67 -5.70 6.87
N TRP A 438 -4.75 -5.31 7.52
CA TRP A 438 -5.75 -4.45 6.90
C TRP A 438 -6.13 -3.28 7.79
N TRP A 439 -6.71 -2.26 7.16
CA TRP A 439 -7.20 -1.06 7.84
C TRP A 439 -8.41 -0.49 7.10
N TYR A 440 -9.15 0.36 7.80
CA TYR A 440 -10.22 1.17 7.23
C TYR A 440 -9.86 2.63 7.35
N ALA A 441 -9.95 3.38 6.26
CA ALA A 441 -9.55 4.78 6.23
C ALA A 441 -10.50 5.73 6.97
N SER A 442 -11.75 5.34 7.21
CA SER A 442 -12.71 6.15 7.96
C SER A 442 -13.64 5.29 8.80
N SER A 443 -13.95 5.79 9.99
CA SER A 443 -14.96 5.27 10.90
C SER A 443 -15.76 6.46 11.46
N THR A 444 -17.08 6.43 11.32
CA THR A 444 -17.96 7.51 11.78
C THR A 444 -19.17 6.93 12.49
N SER A 445 -19.36 7.34 13.74
CA SER A 445 -20.49 6.90 14.57
C SER A 445 -21.61 7.92 14.55
N THR A 446 -22.85 7.44 14.62
CA THR A 446 -24.02 8.26 14.90
C THR A 446 -23.97 8.78 16.34
N ASP A 447 -24.79 9.78 16.64
CA ASP A 447 -25.21 10.01 18.03
C ASP A 447 -25.94 8.77 18.56
N VAL A 448 -26.04 8.65 19.89
CA VAL A 448 -26.79 7.57 20.54
C VAL A 448 -28.27 7.66 20.15
N ILE A 449 -28.81 6.53 19.68
CA ILE A 449 -30.21 6.35 19.33
C ILE A 449 -30.86 5.55 20.47
N GLU A 450 -31.97 6.03 21.02
CA GLU A 450 -32.79 5.25 21.95
C GLU A 450 -33.69 4.30 21.15
N PHE A 451 -33.36 3.00 21.17
CA PHE A 451 -34.16 1.96 20.53
C PHE A 451 -35.06 1.27 21.55
N GLU A 452 -36.37 1.31 21.36
CA GLU A 452 -37.34 0.55 22.16
C GLU A 452 -37.48 -0.86 21.57
N TYR A 453 -37.00 -1.87 22.31
CA TYR A 453 -37.05 -3.29 21.93
C TYR A 453 -38.43 -3.92 22.14
#